data_AF-A0A1X7T986-F1
#
_entry.id   AF-A0A1X7T986-F1
#
_cell.length_a   1.000
_cell.length_b   1.000
_cell.length_c   1.000
_cell.angle_alpha   90.00
_cell.angle_beta   90.00
_cell.angle_gamma   90.00
#
_symmetry.space_group_name_H-M   'P 1'
#
loop_
_entity.id
_entity.type
_entity.pdbx_description
1 polymer ?
#
loop_
_entity_poly.entity_id
_entity_poly.type
_entity_poly.pdbx_seq_one_letter_code
_entity_poly.pdbx_strand_id
1 'polypeptide(L)'
;LSNACGSIRSTRRNKSSLYCHEVYRLLVERKKNILTLSDIMSAGKDNNDYVIPDKKEDILDALHSLYSVGLISVLKSKRKVWVVVNKGILLTEVDGILFAPKTFKEHVDIASNTGIVSVSSLTRLFPKYDPDMLICFLKNMELCQEMNPSFLRMTNLIVGDREETGDRASETQRRRKRLLFFPCLLSTDRPDEMTSEVYQFGWCLQCTREHDFFPPRYFHVLSLHLAFKFSLSKGNKELAEKLNRKCKFWRNGLHWFDGYGVGSLVEIVDESQCVLVMMSCEKGYSDNMVSLRRKVIRKVMSVYKNSCPGLK
;
A
#
# COMPACT_ATOMS: atom_id res chain seq x y z
N LEU A 1 35.99 20.67 -34.99
CA LEU A 1 35.65 19.73 -33.89
C LEU A 1 35.32 20.42 -32.56
N SER A 2 35.89 21.58 -32.21
CA SER A 2 35.61 22.31 -30.95
C SER A 2 34.17 22.89 -30.84
N ASN A 3 33.57 23.34 -31.95
CA ASN A 3 32.22 23.93 -31.93
C ASN A 3 31.06 22.91 -31.87
N ALA A 4 31.29 21.66 -32.28
CA ALA A 4 30.26 20.61 -32.25
C ALA A 4 30.00 20.06 -30.83
N CYS A 5 30.91 20.29 -29.89
CA CYS A 5 30.79 19.85 -28.50
C CYS A 5 30.22 20.93 -27.56
N GLY A 6 29.94 22.13 -28.08
CA GLY A 6 29.39 23.24 -27.28
C GLY A 6 27.94 23.00 -26.81
N SER A 7 27.12 22.33 -27.63
CA SER A 7 25.72 22.03 -27.29
C SER A 7 25.56 20.96 -26.21
N ILE A 8 26.57 20.09 -26.03
CA ILE A 8 26.57 19.04 -25.00
C ILE A 8 26.88 19.64 -23.61
N ARG A 9 27.59 20.78 -23.55
CA ARG A 9 27.98 21.43 -22.29
C ARG A 9 26.91 22.35 -21.68
N SER A 10 25.90 22.79 -22.44
CA SER A 10 25.17 24.01 -22.09
C SER A 10 23.75 23.87 -21.51
N THR A 11 23.20 22.68 -21.22
CA THR A 11 21.84 22.63 -20.64
C THR A 11 21.66 21.55 -19.56
N ARG A 12 21.71 21.99 -18.29
CA ARG A 12 21.23 21.33 -17.05
C ARG A 12 21.78 19.94 -16.64
N ARG A 13 22.32 19.12 -17.54
CA ARG A 13 22.75 17.73 -17.23
C ARG A 13 23.95 17.64 -16.28
N ASN A 14 24.90 18.59 -16.39
CA ASN A 14 26.15 18.50 -15.62
C ASN A 14 25.98 18.87 -14.14
N LYS A 15 25.19 19.89 -13.80
CA LYS A 15 25.00 20.32 -12.40
C LYS A 15 24.19 19.31 -11.60
N SER A 16 23.13 18.74 -12.18
CA SER A 16 22.36 17.69 -11.49
C SER A 16 23.22 16.45 -11.25
N SER A 17 24.07 16.05 -12.21
CA SER A 17 24.98 14.92 -12.03
C SER A 17 25.99 15.14 -10.90
N LEU A 18 26.61 16.33 -10.83
CA LEU A 18 27.59 16.67 -9.79
C LEU A 18 26.94 16.62 -8.39
N TYR A 19 25.80 17.29 -8.22
CA TYR A 19 25.09 17.29 -6.94
C TYR A 19 24.56 15.90 -6.58
N CYS A 20 24.15 15.07 -7.55
CA CYS A 20 23.82 13.67 -7.28
C CYS A 20 25.02 12.89 -6.74
N HIS A 21 26.20 13.04 -7.34
CA HIS A 21 27.42 12.38 -6.89
C HIS A 21 27.83 12.83 -5.48
N GLU A 22 27.83 14.14 -5.22
CA GLU A 22 28.20 14.69 -3.91
C GLU A 22 27.21 14.29 -2.82
N VAL A 23 25.90 14.38 -3.09
CA VAL A 23 24.87 13.93 -2.16
C VAL A 23 25.02 12.43 -1.90
N TYR A 24 25.24 11.61 -2.92
CA TYR A 24 25.42 10.17 -2.74
C TYR A 24 26.68 9.84 -1.94
N ARG A 25 27.80 10.52 -2.20
CA ARG A 25 29.05 10.36 -1.44
C ARG A 25 28.81 10.63 0.04
N LEU A 26 28.14 11.74 0.36
CA LEU A 26 27.77 12.11 1.73
C LEU A 26 26.92 11.03 2.40
N LEU A 27 25.93 10.48 1.69
CA LEU A 27 25.04 9.44 2.22
C LEU A 27 25.82 8.16 2.57
N VAL A 28 26.77 7.75 1.74
CA VAL A 28 27.58 6.54 1.95
C VAL A 28 28.59 6.75 3.09
N GLU A 29 29.30 7.88 3.11
CA GLU A 29 30.35 8.16 4.11
C GLU A 29 29.81 8.35 5.53
N ARG A 30 28.57 8.83 5.67
CA ARG A 30 27.91 8.98 6.98
C ARG A 30 27.66 7.64 7.70
N LYS A 31 27.79 6.48 7.00
CA LYS A 31 27.59 5.11 7.53
C LYS A 31 26.26 4.87 8.27
N LYS A 32 25.29 5.78 8.11
CA LYS A 32 23.94 5.67 8.65
C LYS A 32 23.01 5.15 7.56
N ASN A 33 22.23 4.12 7.87
CA ASN A 33 21.31 3.54 6.89
C ASN A 33 20.11 4.43 6.59
N ILE A 34 19.73 5.29 7.52
CA ILE A 34 18.58 6.21 7.41
C ILE A 34 19.01 7.60 7.88
N LEU A 35 18.73 8.60 7.04
CA LEU A 35 19.00 10.00 7.30
C LEU A 35 17.72 10.80 7.04
N THR A 36 17.56 11.93 7.71
CA THR A 36 16.49 12.89 7.39
C THR A 36 17.03 13.94 6.41
N LEU A 37 16.13 14.63 5.70
CA LEU A 37 16.54 15.77 4.88
C LEU A 37 17.27 16.85 5.70
N SER A 38 16.88 17.02 6.96
CA SER A 38 17.58 17.94 7.88
C SER A 38 19.02 17.50 8.14
N ASP A 39 19.27 16.20 8.31
CA ASP A 39 20.62 15.67 8.53
C ASP A 39 21.53 15.87 7.31
N ILE A 40 20.96 15.82 6.10
CA ILE A 40 21.69 16.06 4.85
C ILE A 40 21.99 17.56 4.70
N MET A 41 21.01 18.42 4.99
CA MET A 41 21.16 19.87 4.90
C MET A 41 22.16 20.42 5.94
N SER A 42 22.18 19.89 7.17
CA SER A 42 23.19 20.29 8.16
C SER A 42 24.58 19.80 7.78
N ALA A 43 24.68 18.57 7.26
CA ALA A 43 25.95 18.00 6.84
C ALA A 43 26.67 18.81 5.75
N GLY A 44 25.93 19.45 4.84
CA GLY A 44 26.50 20.32 3.82
C GLY A 44 26.96 21.68 4.36
N LYS A 45 26.46 22.12 5.51
CA LYS A 45 26.86 23.40 6.13
C LYS A 45 28.08 23.27 7.04
N ASP A 46 28.21 22.13 7.71
CA ASP A 46 29.24 21.91 8.73
C ASP A 46 30.58 21.40 8.14
N ASN A 47 30.63 21.03 6.86
CA ASN A 47 31.79 20.37 6.26
C ASN A 47 32.15 20.96 4.89
N ASN A 48 33.31 21.61 4.79
CA ASN A 48 33.82 22.24 3.56
C ASN A 48 34.22 21.23 2.46
N ASP A 49 34.20 19.93 2.77
CA ASP A 49 34.63 18.87 1.85
C ASP A 49 33.56 18.51 0.79
N TYR A 50 32.31 18.95 0.96
CA TYR A 50 31.22 18.61 0.02
C TYR A 50 30.65 19.86 -0.65
N VAL A 51 30.41 19.76 -1.95
CA VAL A 51 29.70 20.79 -2.72
C VAL A 51 28.21 20.44 -2.76
N ILE A 52 27.55 20.52 -1.60
CA ILE A 52 26.10 20.27 -1.46
C ILE A 52 25.35 21.57 -1.82
N PRO A 53 24.21 21.51 -2.53
CA PRO A 53 23.40 22.71 -2.77
C PRO A 53 22.84 23.31 -1.47
N ASP A 54 22.88 24.64 -1.32
CA ASP A 54 22.25 25.31 -0.19
C ASP A 54 20.71 25.32 -0.26
N LYS A 55 20.17 25.22 -1.49
CA LYS A 55 18.73 25.24 -1.75
C LYS A 55 18.15 23.85 -1.55
N LYS A 56 17.07 23.80 -0.77
CA LYS A 56 16.33 22.57 -0.47
C LYS A 56 15.81 21.89 -1.74
N GLU A 57 15.37 22.67 -2.72
CA GLU A 57 14.83 22.19 -3.99
C GLU A 57 15.89 21.42 -4.79
N ASP A 58 17.11 21.96 -4.86
CA ASP A 58 18.22 21.34 -5.59
C ASP A 58 18.65 20.01 -4.94
N ILE A 59 18.62 19.92 -3.59
CA ILE A 59 18.86 18.67 -2.86
C ILE A 59 17.74 17.65 -3.16
N LEU A 60 16.48 18.08 -3.17
CA LEU A 60 15.36 17.19 -3.46
C LEU A 60 15.41 16.65 -4.90
N ASP A 61 15.83 17.47 -5.87
CA ASP A 61 16.01 17.05 -7.25
C ASP A 61 17.15 16.02 -7.39
N ALA A 62 18.24 16.21 -6.66
CA ALA A 62 19.33 15.24 -6.59
C ALA A 62 18.88 13.91 -5.95
N LEU A 63 18.19 13.97 -4.82
CA LEU A 63 17.63 12.79 -4.15
C LEU A 63 16.62 12.05 -5.04
N HIS A 64 15.78 12.78 -5.76
CA HIS A 64 14.84 12.19 -6.71
C HIS A 64 15.57 11.46 -7.85
N SER A 65 16.67 12.02 -8.34
CA SER A 65 17.50 11.40 -9.38
C SER A 65 18.20 10.13 -8.87
N LEU A 66 18.70 10.13 -7.63
CA LEU A 66 19.28 8.93 -7.02
C LEU A 66 18.23 7.85 -6.75
N TYR A 67 17.03 8.26 -6.33
CA TYR A 67 15.89 7.37 -6.13
C TYR A 67 15.44 6.70 -7.44
N SER A 68 15.33 7.45 -8.53
CA SER A 68 14.88 6.91 -9.81
C SER A 68 15.85 5.89 -10.42
N VAL A 69 17.15 6.02 -10.12
CA VAL A 69 18.19 5.04 -10.49
C VAL A 69 18.22 3.85 -9.51
N GLY A 70 17.51 3.94 -8.38
CA GLY A 70 17.37 2.84 -7.41
C GLY A 70 18.53 2.72 -6.42
N LEU A 71 19.38 3.75 -6.32
CA LEU A 71 20.52 3.79 -5.40
C LEU A 71 20.09 4.03 -3.94
N ILE A 72 18.95 4.70 -3.75
CA ILE A 72 18.37 5.03 -2.45
C ILE A 72 16.85 4.88 -2.48
N SER A 73 16.22 4.85 -1.31
CA SER A 73 14.76 5.01 -1.18
C SER A 73 14.44 6.33 -0.48
N VAL A 74 13.52 7.11 -1.05
CA VAL A 74 13.07 8.38 -0.45
C VAL A 74 11.64 8.19 0.09
N LEU A 75 11.48 8.35 1.40
CA LEU A 75 10.20 8.24 2.10
C LEU A 75 9.75 9.65 2.51
N LYS A 76 8.54 10.03 2.13
CA LYS A 76 8.03 11.39 2.37
C LYS A 76 6.69 11.34 3.10
N SER A 77 6.63 12.05 4.22
CA SER A 77 5.40 12.42 4.91
C SER A 77 5.09 13.91 4.70
N LYS A 78 3.96 14.39 5.25
CA LYS A 78 3.61 15.82 5.21
C LYS A 78 4.64 16.71 5.90
N ARG A 79 5.35 16.18 6.90
CA ARG A 79 6.23 16.96 7.79
C ARG A 79 7.71 16.66 7.61
N LYS A 80 8.05 15.44 7.17
CA LYS A 80 9.42 14.93 7.22
C LYS A 80 9.73 14.09 5.98
N VAL A 81 10.99 14.14 5.56
CA VAL A 81 11.54 13.35 4.47
C VAL A 81 12.68 12.52 5.05
N TRP A 82 12.63 11.22 4.82
CA TRP A 82 13.67 10.27 5.16
C TRP A 82 14.31 9.73 3.89
N VAL A 83 15.63 9.56 3.94
CA VAL A 83 16.45 8.97 2.90
C VAL A 83 17.02 7.69 3.47
N VAL A 84 16.63 6.57 2.88
CA VAL A 84 17.08 5.23 3.22
C VAL A 84 18.17 4.86 2.22
N VAL A 85 19.40 4.80 2.69
CA VAL A 85 20.59 4.54 1.85
C VAL A 85 20.64 3.05 1.47
N ASN A 86 20.47 2.17 2.46
CA ASN A 86 20.41 0.74 2.23
C ASN A 86 18.97 0.24 2.39
N LYS A 87 18.26 0.02 1.28
CA LYS A 87 16.89 -0.53 1.30
C LYS A 87 16.79 -1.94 1.88
N GLY A 88 17.87 -2.72 1.81
CA GLY A 88 17.90 -4.09 2.30
C GLY A 88 17.59 -4.19 3.79
N ILE A 89 17.99 -3.20 4.58
CA ILE A 89 17.74 -3.22 6.02
C ILE A 89 16.25 -3.20 6.36
N LEU A 90 15.44 -2.41 5.64
CA LEU A 90 14.00 -2.36 5.87
C LEU A 90 13.31 -3.62 5.37
N LEU A 91 13.76 -4.19 4.25
CA LEU A 91 13.23 -5.45 3.75
C LEU A 91 13.51 -6.60 4.72
N THR A 92 14.70 -6.67 5.30
CA THR A 92 15.06 -7.74 6.24
C THR A 92 14.47 -7.50 7.63
N GLU A 93 14.69 -6.32 8.22
CA GLU A 93 14.32 -6.03 9.61
C GLU A 93 12.83 -5.70 9.78
N VAL A 94 12.12 -5.28 8.74
CA VAL A 94 10.68 -4.93 8.82
C VAL A 94 9.83 -5.95 8.09
N ASP A 95 9.99 -6.10 6.78
CA ASP A 95 9.14 -7.02 6.00
C ASP A 95 9.39 -8.48 6.40
N GLY A 96 10.65 -8.87 6.58
CA GLY A 96 11.02 -10.21 7.01
C GLY A 96 10.38 -10.62 8.33
N ILE A 97 10.22 -9.70 9.28
CA ILE A 97 9.59 -9.97 10.58
C ILE A 97 8.06 -9.90 10.47
N LEU A 98 7.51 -8.87 9.80
CA LEU A 98 6.06 -8.68 9.66
C LEU A 98 5.37 -9.84 8.95
N PHE A 99 6.04 -10.46 7.98
CA PHE A 99 5.47 -11.50 7.12
C PHE A 99 6.14 -12.87 7.31
N ALA A 100 6.94 -13.03 8.37
CA ALA A 100 7.52 -14.33 8.72
C ALA A 100 6.39 -15.37 8.87
N PRO A 101 6.49 -16.54 8.22
CA PRO A 101 5.52 -17.63 8.42
C PRO A 101 5.58 -18.16 9.86
N LYS A 102 4.47 -18.71 10.35
CA LYS A 102 4.34 -19.26 11.72
C LYS A 102 5.40 -20.30 12.11
N THR A 103 6.02 -20.93 11.11
CA THR A 103 7.09 -21.92 11.30
C THR A 103 8.45 -21.31 11.65
N PHE A 104 8.61 -20.00 11.49
CA PHE A 104 9.85 -19.27 11.77
C PHE A 104 9.84 -18.70 13.18
N LYS A 105 11.02 -18.61 13.81
CA LYS A 105 11.18 -18.09 15.18
C LYS A 105 10.86 -16.60 15.28
N GLU A 106 11.06 -15.91 14.17
CA GLU A 106 10.87 -14.47 14.00
C GLU A 106 9.40 -14.10 13.79
N HIS A 107 8.49 -15.09 13.68
CA HIS A 107 7.06 -14.85 13.51
C HIS A 107 6.48 -14.07 14.68
N VAL A 108 5.76 -13.00 14.36
CA VAL A 108 5.02 -12.20 15.34
C VAL A 108 3.58 -12.08 14.92
N ASP A 109 2.68 -12.49 15.82
CA ASP A 109 1.25 -12.27 15.66
C ASP A 109 0.89 -10.82 16.02
N ILE A 110 1.05 -9.93 15.03
CA ILE A 110 0.85 -8.49 15.19
C ILE A 110 -0.52 -8.02 14.68
N ALA A 111 -1.13 -8.78 13.77
CA ALA A 111 -2.38 -8.42 13.13
C ALA A 111 -3.56 -9.16 13.76
N SER A 112 -4.74 -8.55 13.73
CA SER A 112 -5.96 -9.30 13.92
C SER A 112 -6.13 -10.36 12.82
N ASN A 113 -7.03 -11.32 13.03
CA ASN A 113 -7.49 -12.28 12.01
C ASN A 113 -7.90 -11.60 10.68
N THR A 114 -8.32 -10.35 10.76
CA THR A 114 -8.74 -9.48 9.68
C THR A 114 -7.63 -8.59 9.10
N GLY A 115 -6.36 -8.83 9.44
CA GLY A 115 -5.23 -8.09 8.89
C GLY A 115 -5.11 -6.65 9.36
N ILE A 116 -5.75 -6.25 10.47
CA ILE A 116 -5.60 -4.91 11.05
C ILE A 116 -4.39 -4.91 12.00
N VAL A 117 -3.51 -3.94 11.81
CA VAL A 117 -2.39 -3.65 12.70
C VAL A 117 -2.53 -2.23 13.23
N SER A 118 -2.40 -2.06 14.55
CA SER A 118 -2.36 -0.73 15.16
C SER A 118 -0.96 -0.12 15.04
N VAL A 119 -0.88 1.20 14.84
CA VAL A 119 0.43 1.89 14.81
C VAL A 119 1.18 1.71 16.13
N SER A 120 0.48 1.64 17.27
CA SER A 120 1.11 1.32 18.56
C SER A 120 1.76 -0.07 18.59
N SER A 121 1.12 -1.08 18.00
CA SER A 121 1.71 -2.42 17.89
C SER A 121 2.95 -2.38 17.01
N LEU A 122 2.90 -1.63 15.90
CA LEU A 122 4.02 -1.46 14.98
C LEU A 122 5.21 -0.75 15.66
N THR A 123 4.95 0.32 16.42
CA THR A 123 5.99 1.04 17.18
C THR A 123 6.63 0.16 18.24
N ARG A 124 5.83 -0.70 18.92
CA ARG A 124 6.36 -1.63 19.91
C ARG A 124 7.24 -2.71 19.28
N LEU A 125 6.87 -3.20 18.09
CA LEU A 125 7.64 -4.21 17.38
C LEU A 125 8.93 -3.64 16.78
N PHE A 126 8.90 -2.38 16.35
CA PHE A 126 10.01 -1.72 15.66
C PHE A 126 10.43 -0.40 16.36
N PRO A 127 10.88 -0.44 17.62
CA PRO A 127 11.14 0.76 18.42
C PRO A 127 12.30 1.61 17.88
N LYS A 128 13.21 1.01 17.11
CA LYS A 128 14.35 1.68 16.45
C LYS A 128 13.92 2.65 15.34
N TYR A 129 12.71 2.48 14.80
CA TYR A 129 12.26 3.19 13.62
C TYR A 129 11.15 4.20 13.95
N ASP A 130 11.18 5.33 13.23
CA ASP A 130 10.13 6.34 13.29
C ASP A 130 8.83 5.74 12.69
N PRO A 131 7.69 5.77 13.40
CA PRO A 131 6.47 5.10 12.96
C PRO A 131 5.91 5.70 11.66
N ASP A 132 6.05 7.01 11.44
CA ASP A 132 5.59 7.64 10.21
C ASP A 132 6.45 7.21 9.02
N MET A 133 7.75 7.01 9.25
CA MET A 133 8.67 6.48 8.25
C MET A 133 8.29 5.05 7.86
N LEU A 134 8.02 4.17 8.83
CA LEU A 134 7.58 2.80 8.58
C LEU A 134 6.26 2.77 7.78
N ILE A 135 5.29 3.60 8.15
CA ILE A 135 4.02 3.69 7.43
C ILE A 135 4.25 4.15 5.99
N CYS A 136 5.12 5.15 5.77
CA CYS A 136 5.49 5.59 4.42
C CYS A 136 6.14 4.45 3.62
N PHE A 137 7.07 3.71 4.23
CA PHE A 137 7.73 2.56 3.60
C PHE A 137 6.73 1.48 3.18
N LEU A 138 5.91 1.00 4.12
CA LEU A 138 4.94 -0.08 3.88
C LEU A 138 3.87 0.31 2.86
N LYS A 139 3.44 1.58 2.85
CA LYS A 139 2.53 2.11 1.83
C LYS A 139 3.18 2.25 0.46
N ASN A 140 4.44 2.69 0.40
CA ASN A 140 5.18 2.79 -0.87
C ASN A 140 5.42 1.41 -1.49
N MET A 141 5.54 0.38 -0.67
CA MET A 141 5.62 -1.02 -1.10
C MET A 141 4.25 -1.62 -1.47
N GLU A 142 3.17 -0.86 -1.26
CA GLU A 142 1.76 -1.27 -1.44
C GLU A 142 1.37 -2.50 -0.60
N LEU A 143 1.96 -2.64 0.59
CA LEU A 143 1.69 -3.75 1.52
C LEU A 143 0.53 -3.45 2.47
N CYS A 144 0.29 -2.17 2.76
CA CYS A 144 -0.77 -1.77 3.66
C CYS A 144 -1.43 -0.46 3.26
N GLN A 145 -2.58 -0.18 3.87
CA GLN A 145 -3.26 1.09 3.75
C GLN A 145 -3.64 1.63 5.13
N GLU A 146 -3.42 2.93 5.34
CA GLU A 146 -3.90 3.60 6.54
C GLU A 146 -5.41 3.81 6.44
N MET A 147 -6.12 3.37 7.48
CA MET A 147 -7.57 3.36 7.54
C MET A 147 -8.11 4.55 8.31
N ASN A 148 -9.27 5.06 7.88
CA ASN A 148 -10.07 5.89 8.76
C ASN A 148 -10.81 4.98 9.76
N PRO A 149 -10.78 5.27 11.08
CA PRO A 149 -11.52 4.52 12.08
C PRO A 149 -13.01 4.33 11.74
N SER A 150 -13.63 5.22 10.96
CA SER A 150 -15.02 5.06 10.50
C SER A 150 -15.23 3.81 9.63
N PHE A 151 -14.20 3.32 8.93
CA PHE A 151 -14.29 2.15 8.05
C PHE A 151 -14.48 0.84 8.83
N LEU A 152 -14.01 0.78 10.07
CA LEU A 152 -14.23 -0.39 10.94
C LEU A 152 -15.73 -0.60 11.21
N ARG A 153 -16.52 0.48 11.22
CA ARG A 153 -17.98 0.37 11.40
C ARG A 153 -18.68 -0.22 10.17
N MET A 154 -18.06 -0.14 8.99
CA MET A 154 -18.64 -0.54 7.71
C MET A 154 -18.14 -1.91 7.23
N THR A 155 -17.17 -2.52 7.91
CA THR A 155 -16.52 -3.76 7.47
C THR A 155 -16.53 -4.83 8.54
N ASN A 156 -16.34 -6.08 8.13
CA ASN A 156 -16.13 -7.21 9.04
C ASN A 156 -14.69 -7.27 9.58
N LEU A 157 -13.91 -6.20 9.48
CA LEU A 157 -12.52 -6.24 9.90
C LEU A 157 -12.35 -6.15 11.43
N ILE A 158 -13.42 -5.94 12.20
CA ILE A 158 -13.42 -6.16 13.66
C ILE A 158 -14.66 -7.01 13.98
N VAL A 159 -14.56 -8.30 13.73
CA VAL A 159 -15.51 -9.28 14.27
C VAL A 159 -14.96 -9.64 15.65
N GLY A 160 -15.41 -8.96 16.70
CA GLY A 160 -14.98 -9.27 18.07
C GLY A 160 -15.41 -8.29 19.16
N ASP A 161 -15.45 -6.98 18.90
CA ASP A 161 -15.70 -5.99 19.96
C ASP A 161 -17.18 -5.54 20.06
N ARG A 162 -18.15 -6.43 19.80
CA ARG A 162 -19.56 -6.07 19.98
C ARG A 162 -20.18 -6.54 21.29
N GLU A 163 -19.69 -7.59 21.93
CA GLU A 163 -20.18 -8.01 23.25
C GLU A 163 -19.01 -8.62 24.04
N GLU A 164 -18.99 -8.42 25.36
CA GLU A 164 -18.00 -8.93 26.33
C GLU A 164 -16.68 -8.16 26.49
N THR A 165 -16.77 -6.93 26.98
CA THR A 165 -16.10 -6.54 28.24
C THR A 165 -16.58 -5.13 28.60
N GLY A 166 -17.07 -4.97 29.82
CA GLY A 166 -17.59 -3.71 30.37
C GLY A 166 -16.55 -2.62 30.58
N ASP A 167 -15.45 -2.61 29.83
CA ASP A 167 -14.46 -1.55 29.87
C ASP A 167 -14.77 -0.52 28.81
N ARG A 168 -15.42 0.55 29.26
CA ARG A 168 -15.55 1.84 28.57
C ARG A 168 -14.15 2.47 28.40
N ALA A 169 -13.28 1.86 27.60
CA ALA A 169 -12.20 2.61 26.98
C ALA A 169 -12.88 3.67 26.10
N SER A 170 -12.89 4.92 26.58
CA SER A 170 -13.64 6.03 26.01
C SER A 170 -13.59 6.03 24.48
N GLU A 171 -14.72 6.26 23.80
CA GLU A 171 -14.77 6.38 22.33
C GLU A 171 -13.71 7.34 21.77
N THR A 172 -13.28 8.31 22.59
CA THR A 172 -12.19 9.25 22.36
C THR A 172 -10.82 8.59 22.16
N GLN A 173 -10.51 7.50 22.88
CA GLN A 173 -9.29 6.71 22.69
C GLN A 173 -9.34 5.87 21.40
N ARG A 174 -10.50 5.28 21.04
CA ARG A 174 -10.66 4.57 19.76
C ARG A 174 -10.56 5.52 18.55
N ARG A 175 -11.05 6.76 18.66
CA ARG A 175 -10.97 7.79 17.61
C ARG A 175 -9.53 8.28 17.32
N ARG A 176 -8.59 8.12 18.24
CA ARG A 176 -7.19 8.58 18.08
C ARG A 176 -6.21 7.48 17.62
N LYS A 177 -6.63 6.22 17.58
CA LYS A 177 -5.77 5.12 17.13
C LYS A 177 -5.67 5.12 15.62
N ARG A 178 -4.43 5.27 15.11
CA ARG A 178 -4.11 5.07 13.69
C ARG A 178 -4.02 3.56 13.44
N LEU A 179 -4.73 3.11 12.41
CA LEU A 179 -4.85 1.70 12.05
C LEU A 179 -4.41 1.49 10.61
N LEU A 180 -3.73 0.39 10.38
CA LEU A 180 -3.23 -0.04 9.09
C LEU A 180 -3.92 -1.36 8.73
N PHE A 181 -4.37 -1.48 7.50
CA PHE A 181 -4.90 -2.71 6.94
C PHE A 181 -3.85 -3.37 6.06
N PHE A 182 -3.52 -4.62 6.36
CA PHE A 182 -2.60 -5.48 5.64
C PHE A 182 -3.39 -6.65 5.04
N PRO A 183 -3.73 -6.62 3.74
CA PRO A 183 -4.44 -7.73 3.11
C PRO A 183 -3.69 -9.05 3.19
N CYS A 184 -2.35 -9.01 3.16
CA CYS A 184 -1.49 -10.18 3.29
C CYS A 184 -1.54 -10.85 4.66
N LEU A 185 -2.05 -10.16 5.68
CA LEU A 185 -2.23 -10.70 7.03
C LEU A 185 -3.68 -11.19 7.26
N LEU A 186 -4.53 -11.17 6.22
CA LEU A 186 -5.84 -11.79 6.28
C LEU A 186 -5.70 -13.31 6.41
N SER A 187 -6.27 -13.85 7.49
CA SER A 187 -6.31 -15.29 7.74
C SER A 187 -7.71 -15.88 7.66
N THR A 188 -8.74 -15.04 7.45
CA THR A 188 -10.13 -15.47 7.34
C THR A 188 -10.38 -16.25 6.04
N ASP A 189 -11.15 -17.33 6.14
CA ASP A 189 -11.66 -18.10 5.01
C ASP A 189 -12.86 -17.41 4.33
N ARG A 190 -13.25 -17.91 3.16
CA ARG A 190 -14.41 -17.40 2.42
C ARG A 190 -15.69 -17.59 3.26
N PRO A 191 -16.50 -16.53 3.47
CA PRO A 191 -17.75 -16.67 4.22
C PRO A 191 -18.79 -17.50 3.47
N ASP A 192 -19.51 -18.37 4.19
CA ASP A 192 -20.55 -19.24 3.63
C ASP A 192 -21.66 -18.46 2.89
N GLU A 193 -21.99 -17.25 3.33
CA GLU A 193 -23.06 -16.48 2.68
C GLU A 193 -22.67 -16.06 1.26
N MET A 194 -21.37 -16.01 0.94
CA MET A 194 -20.87 -15.75 -0.41
C MET A 194 -20.95 -16.96 -1.34
N THR A 195 -21.32 -18.14 -0.82
CA THR A 195 -21.48 -19.37 -1.63
C THR A 195 -22.93 -19.55 -2.12
N SER A 196 -23.89 -18.94 -1.45
CA SER A 196 -25.33 -19.05 -1.75
C SER A 196 -25.86 -17.89 -2.60
N GLU A 197 -25.01 -16.92 -2.92
CA GLU A 197 -25.39 -15.74 -3.69
C GLU A 197 -25.54 -16.05 -5.18
N VAL A 198 -26.64 -15.59 -5.79
CA VAL A 198 -26.90 -15.76 -7.22
C VAL A 198 -26.27 -14.59 -7.98
N TYR A 199 -25.17 -14.86 -8.69
CA TYR A 199 -24.50 -13.86 -9.52
C TYR A 199 -25.10 -13.83 -10.92
N GLN A 200 -25.51 -12.64 -11.39
CA GLN A 200 -26.02 -12.46 -12.76
C GLN A 200 -24.92 -12.13 -13.77
N PHE A 201 -23.71 -11.81 -13.31
CA PHE A 201 -22.57 -11.53 -14.17
C PHE A 201 -21.31 -12.20 -13.64
N GLY A 202 -20.54 -12.80 -14.56
CA GLY A 202 -19.23 -13.37 -14.30
C GLY A 202 -18.24 -12.92 -15.38
N TRP A 203 -17.01 -12.65 -14.97
CA TRP A 203 -15.88 -12.40 -15.85
C TRP A 203 -14.61 -12.92 -15.20
N CYS A 204 -13.70 -13.49 -15.98
CA CYS A 204 -12.42 -13.95 -15.46
C CYS A 204 -11.23 -13.40 -16.26
N LEU A 205 -10.10 -13.26 -15.58
CA LEU A 205 -8.78 -13.10 -16.17
C LEU A 205 -7.96 -14.33 -15.83
N GLN A 206 -7.63 -15.14 -16.83
CA GLN A 206 -6.98 -16.44 -16.63
C GLN A 206 -5.58 -16.47 -17.27
N CYS A 207 -4.63 -17.04 -16.55
CA CYS A 207 -3.34 -17.47 -17.10
C CYS A 207 -3.55 -18.65 -18.05
N THR A 208 -3.03 -18.56 -19.28
CA THR A 208 -3.24 -19.61 -20.31
C THR A 208 -2.14 -20.67 -20.33
N ARG A 209 -1.00 -20.40 -19.68
CA ARG A 209 0.12 -21.33 -19.58
C ARG A 209 0.08 -22.05 -18.25
N GLU A 210 0.43 -23.32 -18.26
CA GLU A 210 0.36 -24.23 -17.10
C GLU A 210 1.15 -23.73 -15.88
N HIS A 211 2.25 -23.01 -16.09
CA HIS A 211 3.12 -22.53 -15.01
C HIS A 211 3.05 -21.02 -14.76
N ASP A 212 2.07 -20.34 -15.38
CA ASP A 212 1.82 -18.94 -15.12
C ASP A 212 0.83 -18.80 -13.96
N PHE A 213 1.20 -18.01 -12.95
CA PHE A 213 0.37 -17.75 -11.78
C PHE A 213 0.40 -16.26 -11.45
N PHE A 214 -0.73 -15.72 -11.01
CA PHE A 214 -0.78 -14.41 -10.39
C PHE A 214 0.02 -14.44 -9.08
N PRO A 215 1.03 -13.58 -8.92
CA PRO A 215 1.80 -13.55 -7.68
C PRO A 215 0.89 -13.10 -6.52
N PRO A 216 1.05 -13.60 -5.29
CA PRO A 216 0.23 -13.19 -4.15
C PRO A 216 0.19 -11.66 -3.93
N ARG A 217 1.31 -10.98 -4.23
CA ARG A 217 1.39 -9.51 -4.19
C ARG A 217 0.37 -8.82 -5.10
N TYR A 218 0.09 -9.40 -6.27
CA TYR A 218 -0.92 -8.87 -7.17
C TYR A 218 -2.29 -8.79 -6.49
N PHE A 219 -2.70 -9.85 -5.79
CA PHE A 219 -3.96 -9.85 -5.06
C PHE A 219 -3.99 -8.77 -3.98
N HIS A 220 -2.93 -8.65 -3.18
CA HIS A 220 -2.88 -7.67 -2.10
C HIS A 220 -3.07 -6.25 -2.63
N VAL A 221 -2.35 -5.90 -3.70
CA VAL A 221 -2.44 -4.59 -4.35
C VAL A 221 -3.83 -4.38 -4.95
N LEU A 222 -4.38 -5.41 -5.62
CA LEU A 222 -5.72 -5.36 -6.21
C LEU A 222 -6.79 -5.12 -5.14
N SER A 223 -6.76 -5.90 -4.06
CA SER A 223 -7.69 -5.80 -2.94
C SER A 223 -7.64 -4.44 -2.27
N LEU A 224 -6.44 -3.90 -2.01
CA LEU A 224 -6.29 -2.53 -1.48
C LEU A 224 -6.92 -1.48 -2.39
N HIS A 225 -6.66 -1.59 -3.70
CA HIS A 225 -7.20 -0.65 -4.67
C HIS A 225 -8.73 -0.73 -4.80
N LEU A 226 -9.30 -1.93 -4.82
CA LEU A 226 -10.74 -2.14 -4.94
C LEU A 226 -11.46 -1.67 -3.68
N ALA A 227 -10.95 -2.04 -2.51
CA ALA A 227 -11.43 -1.55 -1.24
C ALA A 227 -11.46 -0.01 -1.21
N PHE A 228 -10.34 0.64 -1.55
CA PHE A 228 -10.27 2.10 -1.52
C PHE A 228 -11.15 2.78 -2.57
N LYS A 229 -11.24 2.22 -3.78
CA LYS A 229 -11.94 2.88 -4.87
C LYS A 229 -13.45 2.71 -4.79
N PHE A 230 -13.92 1.52 -4.43
CA PHE A 230 -15.32 1.15 -4.58
C PHE A 230 -16.03 0.97 -3.25
N SER A 231 -15.38 0.35 -2.25
CA SER A 231 -16.00 0.23 -0.92
C SER A 231 -15.94 1.54 -0.12
N LEU A 232 -14.93 2.39 -0.39
CA LEU A 232 -14.63 3.62 0.35
C LEU A 232 -15.12 4.91 -0.35
N SER A 233 -15.98 4.83 -1.37
CA SER A 233 -16.41 6.01 -2.13
C SER A 233 -16.98 7.10 -1.21
N LYS A 234 -16.42 8.31 -1.34
CA LYS A 234 -16.62 9.53 -0.54
C LYS A 234 -18.04 10.14 -0.66
N GLY A 235 -19.07 9.30 -0.67
CA GLY A 235 -20.46 9.70 -0.75
C GLY A 235 -21.06 9.91 0.64
N ASN A 236 -21.71 11.05 0.81
CA ASN A 236 -22.51 11.52 1.95
C ASN A 236 -22.62 10.58 3.17
N LYS A 237 -22.06 11.02 4.30
CA LYS A 237 -21.92 10.26 5.55
C LYS A 237 -23.27 9.73 6.07
N GLU A 238 -24.35 10.49 5.89
CA GLU A 238 -25.71 10.06 6.23
C GLU A 238 -26.25 8.92 5.35
N LEU A 239 -25.91 8.91 4.06
CA LEU A 239 -26.38 7.88 3.13
C LEU A 239 -25.57 6.59 3.32
N ALA A 240 -24.28 6.70 3.61
CA ALA A 240 -23.41 5.57 3.91
C ALA A 240 -23.71 4.92 5.29
N GLU A 241 -24.25 5.68 6.24
CA GLU A 241 -24.73 5.16 7.53
C GLU A 241 -26.13 4.52 7.41
N LYS A 242 -27.00 5.01 6.52
CA LYS A 242 -28.31 4.40 6.22
C LYS A 242 -28.23 3.17 5.30
N LEU A 243 -27.25 3.14 4.39
CA LEU A 243 -27.02 2.04 3.44
C LEU A 243 -25.80 1.25 3.92
N ASN A 244 -26.04 0.15 4.66
CA ASN A 244 -25.00 -0.75 5.19
C ASN A 244 -24.07 -1.29 4.09
N ARG A 245 -23.03 -0.53 3.73
CA ARG A 245 -21.98 -0.96 2.79
C ARG A 245 -21.06 -1.96 3.48
N LYS A 246 -21.50 -3.21 3.60
CA LYS A 246 -20.71 -4.32 4.16
C LYS A 246 -19.64 -4.74 3.14
N CYS A 247 -18.42 -4.26 3.32
CA CYS A 247 -17.25 -4.81 2.64
C CYS A 247 -16.76 -6.02 3.45
N LYS A 248 -16.67 -7.19 2.83
CA LYS A 248 -16.18 -8.43 3.42
C LYS A 248 -14.86 -8.84 2.76
N PHE A 249 -13.84 -9.11 3.57
CA PHE A 249 -12.53 -9.58 3.13
C PHE A 249 -12.27 -11.02 3.62
N TRP A 250 -11.55 -11.79 2.81
CA TRP A 250 -10.95 -13.08 3.16
C TRP A 250 -9.63 -13.25 2.41
N ARG A 251 -8.91 -14.34 2.68
CA ARG A 251 -7.54 -14.56 2.21
C ARG A 251 -7.34 -14.30 0.71
N ASN A 252 -8.28 -14.75 -0.13
CA ASN A 252 -8.16 -14.67 -1.60
C ASN A 252 -9.30 -13.87 -2.26
N GLY A 253 -10.17 -13.22 -1.49
CA GLY A 253 -11.30 -12.49 -2.08
C GLY A 253 -11.82 -11.30 -1.28
N LEU A 254 -12.59 -10.50 -2.00
CA LEU A 254 -13.20 -9.27 -1.55
C LEU A 254 -14.62 -9.17 -2.12
N HIS A 255 -15.59 -9.00 -1.24
CA HIS A 255 -16.97 -8.68 -1.62
C HIS A 255 -17.38 -7.31 -1.07
N TRP A 256 -18.10 -6.53 -1.86
CA TRP A 256 -18.72 -5.28 -1.39
C TRP A 256 -20.06 -5.03 -2.06
N PHE A 257 -20.92 -4.30 -1.35
CA PHE A 257 -22.15 -3.75 -1.87
C PHE A 257 -22.02 -2.24 -2.06
N ASP A 258 -22.44 -1.72 -3.21
CA ASP A 258 -22.24 -0.30 -3.57
C ASP A 258 -23.29 0.65 -2.95
N GLY A 259 -24.38 0.10 -2.41
CA GLY A 259 -25.52 0.85 -1.87
C GLY A 259 -26.56 1.24 -2.91
N TYR A 260 -26.35 0.87 -4.18
CA TYR A 260 -27.23 1.13 -5.32
C TYR A 260 -27.77 -0.17 -5.94
N GLY A 261 -27.96 -1.19 -5.09
CA GLY A 261 -28.51 -2.48 -5.48
C GLY A 261 -27.51 -3.43 -6.14
N VAL A 262 -26.19 -3.14 -6.15
CA VAL A 262 -25.19 -3.99 -6.82
C VAL A 262 -24.18 -4.55 -5.81
N GLY A 263 -24.12 -5.88 -5.73
CA GLY A 263 -23.06 -6.64 -5.07
C GLY A 263 -21.93 -6.95 -6.05
N SER A 264 -20.69 -6.93 -5.57
CA SER A 264 -19.51 -7.18 -6.39
C SER A 264 -18.51 -8.01 -5.60
N LEU A 265 -18.05 -9.07 -6.25
CA LEU A 265 -17.08 -10.02 -5.74
C LEU A 265 -15.87 -10.04 -6.68
N VAL A 266 -14.68 -9.93 -6.09
CA VAL A 266 -13.42 -10.21 -6.78
C VAL A 266 -12.64 -11.22 -5.95
N GLU A 267 -12.24 -12.32 -6.59
CA GLU A 267 -11.55 -13.43 -5.94
C GLU A 267 -10.45 -14.00 -6.84
N ILE A 268 -9.36 -14.48 -6.25
CA ILE A 268 -8.38 -15.29 -6.96
C ILE A 268 -8.67 -16.77 -6.67
N VAL A 269 -8.85 -17.51 -7.76
CA VAL A 269 -9.22 -18.93 -7.77
C VAL A 269 -8.21 -19.73 -8.60
N ASP A 270 -8.42 -21.05 -8.71
CA ASP A 270 -7.62 -21.98 -9.51
C ASP A 270 -6.12 -21.88 -9.20
N GLU A 271 -5.76 -22.07 -7.93
CA GLU A 271 -4.35 -22.04 -7.47
C GLU A 271 -3.60 -20.74 -7.83
N SER A 272 -4.33 -19.63 -7.94
CA SER A 272 -3.82 -18.33 -8.40
C SER A 272 -3.60 -18.19 -9.90
N GLN A 273 -4.26 -19.00 -10.73
CA GLN A 273 -4.24 -18.84 -12.19
C GLN A 273 -5.41 -18.04 -12.73
N CYS A 274 -6.39 -17.71 -11.89
CA CYS A 274 -7.60 -17.04 -12.34
C CYS A 274 -8.05 -15.94 -11.38
N VAL A 275 -8.28 -14.73 -11.90
CA VAL A 275 -8.99 -13.67 -11.18
C VAL A 275 -10.44 -13.69 -11.63
N LEU A 276 -11.33 -14.00 -10.71
CA LEU A 276 -12.76 -14.04 -10.93
C LEU A 276 -13.40 -12.73 -10.46
N VAL A 277 -14.28 -12.17 -11.29
CA VAL A 277 -15.12 -11.02 -10.98
C VAL A 277 -16.57 -11.46 -11.16
N MET A 278 -17.34 -11.45 -10.07
CA MET A 278 -18.77 -11.75 -10.10
C MET A 278 -19.55 -10.55 -9.59
N MET A 279 -20.74 -10.34 -10.16
CA MET A 279 -21.64 -9.27 -9.71
C MET A 279 -23.04 -9.80 -9.57
N SER A 280 -23.67 -9.35 -8.48
CA SER A 280 -25.08 -9.54 -8.21
C SER A 280 -25.79 -8.19 -8.30
N CYS A 281 -27.04 -8.15 -8.74
CA CYS A 281 -27.86 -6.95 -8.68
C CYS A 281 -29.30 -7.23 -8.24
N GLU A 282 -29.86 -6.30 -7.47
CA GLU A 282 -31.27 -6.24 -7.14
C GLU A 282 -32.12 -5.95 -8.38
N LYS A 283 -33.40 -6.34 -8.33
CA LYS A 283 -34.33 -6.16 -9.44
C LYS A 283 -34.47 -4.67 -9.77
N GLY A 284 -34.24 -4.31 -11.04
CA GLY A 284 -34.31 -2.92 -11.53
C GLY A 284 -32.97 -2.16 -11.50
N TYR A 285 -31.89 -2.76 -11.02
CA TYR A 285 -30.56 -2.12 -10.93
C TYR A 285 -29.53 -2.66 -11.93
N SER A 286 -29.98 -3.32 -13.02
CA SER A 286 -29.10 -3.89 -14.05
C SER A 286 -28.20 -2.85 -14.73
N ASP A 287 -28.71 -1.64 -14.94
CA ASP A 287 -27.96 -0.56 -15.60
C ASP A 287 -26.79 -0.08 -14.73
N ASN A 288 -26.98 -0.05 -13.41
CA ASN A 288 -25.92 0.26 -12.45
C ASN A 288 -24.83 -0.81 -12.49
N MET A 289 -25.21 -2.09 -12.53
CA MET A 289 -24.27 -3.20 -12.67
C MET A 289 -23.46 -3.08 -13.97
N VAL A 290 -24.09 -2.72 -15.09
CA VAL A 290 -23.43 -2.51 -16.39
C VAL A 290 -22.43 -1.35 -16.34
N SER A 291 -22.70 -0.29 -15.57
CA SER A 291 -21.76 0.81 -15.36
C SER A 291 -20.59 0.39 -14.45
N LEU A 292 -20.87 -0.34 -13.38
CA LEU A 292 -19.88 -0.75 -12.39
C LEU A 292 -18.93 -1.82 -12.94
N ARG A 293 -19.42 -2.83 -13.67
CA ARG A 293 -18.59 -3.90 -14.27
C ARG A 293 -17.41 -3.33 -15.06
N ARG A 294 -17.66 -2.30 -15.89
CA ARG A 294 -16.62 -1.66 -16.71
C ARG A 294 -15.57 -0.96 -15.85
N LYS A 295 -15.97 -0.40 -14.71
CA LYS A 295 -15.06 0.29 -13.78
C LYS A 295 -14.20 -0.71 -13.01
N VAL A 296 -14.78 -1.82 -12.56
CA VAL A 296 -14.10 -2.89 -11.82
C VAL A 296 -13.11 -3.61 -12.73
N ILE A 297 -13.55 -4.12 -13.88
CA ILE A 297 -12.68 -4.81 -14.86
C ILE A 297 -11.52 -3.92 -15.29
N ARG A 298 -11.79 -2.64 -15.61
CA ARG A 298 -10.72 -1.69 -15.95
C ARG A 298 -9.70 -1.55 -14.82
N LYS A 299 -10.15 -1.58 -13.56
CA LYS A 299 -9.23 -1.49 -12.42
C LYS A 299 -8.42 -2.77 -12.24
N VAL A 300 -9.05 -3.95 -12.36
CA VAL A 300 -8.36 -5.26 -12.36
C VAL A 300 -7.25 -5.29 -13.42
N MET A 301 -7.58 -4.91 -14.66
CA MET A 301 -6.62 -4.86 -15.77
C MET A 301 -5.53 -3.80 -15.57
N SER A 302 -5.86 -2.65 -14.97
CA SER A 302 -4.88 -1.61 -14.65
C SER A 302 -3.87 -2.07 -13.61
N VAL A 303 -4.31 -2.79 -12.57
CA VAL A 303 -3.39 -3.36 -11.57
C VAL A 303 -2.57 -4.47 -12.21
N TYR A 304 -3.18 -5.31 -13.06
CA TYR A 304 -2.48 -6.41 -13.74
C TYR A 304 -1.29 -5.92 -14.56
N LYS A 305 -1.50 -4.90 -15.39
CA LYS A 305 -0.43 -4.32 -16.23
C LYS A 305 0.74 -3.76 -15.43
N ASN A 306 0.49 -3.28 -14.21
CA ASN A 306 1.51 -2.66 -13.37
C ASN A 306 2.24 -3.68 -12.49
N SER A 307 1.52 -4.67 -11.97
CA SER A 307 2.02 -5.59 -10.96
C SER A 307 2.49 -6.93 -11.53
N CYS A 308 2.11 -7.26 -12.77
CA CYS A 308 2.43 -8.54 -13.43
C CYS A 308 3.10 -8.36 -14.80
N PRO A 309 4.24 -7.62 -14.91
CA PRO A 309 4.86 -7.34 -16.21
C PRO A 309 5.38 -8.59 -16.95
N GLY A 310 5.61 -9.70 -16.24
CA GLY A 310 6.09 -10.97 -16.79
C GLY A 310 4.99 -11.91 -17.30
N LEU A 311 3.74 -11.69 -16.90
CA LEU A 311 2.58 -12.45 -17.40
C LEU A 311 2.11 -11.76 -18.68
N LYS A 312 2.12 -12.48 -19.81
CA LYS A 312 1.71 -11.97 -21.12
C LYS A 312 0.58 -12.79 -21.68
#